data_AF-A0A0P8Y8H1-F1
#
_entry.id   AF-A0A0P8Y8H1-F1
#
_cell.length_a   1.000
_cell.length_b   1.000
_cell.length_c   1.000
_cell.angle_alpha   90.00
_cell.angle_beta   90.00
_cell.angle_gamma   90.00
#
_symmetry.space_group_name_H-M   'P 1'
#
loop_
_entity.id
_entity.type
_entity.pdbx_description
1 polymer ?
#
loop_
_entity_poly.entity_id
_entity_poly.type
_entity_poly.pdbx_seq_one_letter_code
_entity_poly.pdbx_strand_id
1 'polypeptide(L)'
;EYSGMMYAMFWLGEYANILLMCALGSILFLGGWLSPIDIYPFNSIPAPFWMIAKILLLFFLFSIIKAIVPRYRYDQLMRLGWKIFLPFSLIYVVMTAGFLLYFDLLPKGSF
;
A
#
# COMPACT_ATOMS: atom_id res chain seq x y z
N GLU A 1 13.41 3.69 29.29
CA GLU A 1 14.64 4.35 28.77
C GLU A 1 14.36 5.66 28.04
N TYR A 2 13.16 5.87 27.51
CA TYR A 2 12.73 7.18 27.01
C TYR A 2 11.87 7.94 28.02
N SER A 3 12.10 9.25 28.15
CA SER A 3 11.21 10.19 28.84
C SER A 3 9.81 10.14 28.22
N GLY A 4 8.76 10.34 29.03
CA GLY A 4 7.36 10.21 28.60
C GLY A 4 7.02 11.02 27.34
N MET A 5 7.63 12.20 27.15
CA MET A 5 7.40 13.02 25.96
C MET A 5 8.13 12.51 24.71
N MET A 6 9.35 12.00 24.85
CA MET A 6 10.08 11.36 23.74
C MET A 6 9.37 10.08 23.29
N TYR A 7 8.88 9.28 24.24
CA TYR A 7 8.08 8.10 23.94
C TYR A 7 6.82 8.46 23.14
N ALA A 8 6.07 9.48 23.54
CA ALA A 8 4.88 9.93 22.81
C ALA A 8 5.18 10.32 21.35
N MET A 9 6.30 11.01 21.10
CA MET A 9 6.72 11.38 19.75
C MET A 9 7.12 10.17 18.89
N PHE A 10 7.75 9.15 19.48
CA PHE A 10 8.04 7.90 18.76
C PHE A 10 6.76 7.16 18.36
N TRP A 11 5.77 7.08 19.24
CA TRP A 11 4.47 6.47 18.91
C TRP A 11 3.71 7.24 17.84
N LEU A 12 3.69 8.57 17.94
CA LEU A 12 3.09 9.43 16.92
C LEU A 12 3.76 9.20 15.56
N GLY A 13 5.09 9.14 15.53
CA GLY A 13 5.86 8.85 14.31
C GLY A 13 5.57 7.47 13.72
N GLU A 14 5.48 6.43 14.53
CA GLU A 14 5.13 5.08 14.06
C GLU A 14 3.73 5.05 13.42
N TYR A 15 2.73 5.65 14.08
CA TYR A 15 1.37 5.73 13.53
C TYR A 15 1.27 6.63 12.29
N ALA A 16 2.01 7.74 12.26
CA ALA A 16 2.07 8.61 11.09
C ALA A 16 2.66 7.87 9.87
N ASN A 17 3.71 7.07 10.07
CA ASN A 17 4.28 6.25 9.00
C ASN A 17 3.31 5.17 8.50
N ILE A 18 2.56 4.51 9.40
CA ILE A 18 1.53 3.53 8.99
C ILE A 18 0.46 4.22 8.13
N LEU A 19 0.00 5.41 8.52
CA LEU A 19 -1.02 6.16 7.78
C LEU A 19 -0.50 6.63 6.41
N LEU A 20 0.76 7.08 6.35
CA LEU A 20 1.43 7.45 5.10
C LEU A 20 1.50 6.25 4.14
N MET A 21 1.93 5.08 4.63
CA MET A 21 2.00 3.87 3.79
C MET A 21 0.62 3.42 3.30
N CYS A 22 -0.44 3.60 4.11
CA CYS A 22 -1.82 3.36 3.66
C CYS A 22 -2.25 4.36 2.57
N ALA A 23 -1.87 5.63 2.70
CA ALA A 23 -2.15 6.64 1.67
C ALA A 23 -1.45 6.31 0.35
N LEU A 24 -0.16 5.94 0.38
CA LEU A 24 0.58 5.51 -0.81
C LEU A 24 -0.03 4.24 -1.43
N GLY A 25 -0.42 3.26 -0.61
CA GLY A 25 -1.10 2.05 -1.09
C GLY A 25 -2.42 2.35 -1.79
N SER A 26 -3.22 3.28 -1.26
CA SER A 26 -4.46 3.73 -1.88
C SER A 26 -4.23 4.42 -3.24
N ILE A 27 -3.19 5.24 -3.35
CA ILE A 27 -2.85 5.94 -4.59
C ILE A 27 -2.34 4.97 -5.66
N LEU A 28 -1.40 4.09 -5.31
CA LEU A 28 -0.72 3.21 -6.28
C LEU A 28 -1.59 2.05 -6.76
N PHE A 29 -2.41 1.46 -5.88
CA PHE A 29 -3.17 0.24 -6.20
C PHE A 29 -4.68 0.46 -6.33
N LEU A 30 -5.24 1.46 -5.63
CA LEU A 30 -6.70 1.67 -5.57
C LEU A 30 -7.15 2.94 -6.31
N GLY A 31 -6.31 3.50 -7.19
CA GLY A 31 -6.67 4.65 -8.03
C GLY A 31 -6.89 5.96 -7.26
N GLY A 32 -6.47 6.03 -6.00
CA GLY A 32 -6.50 7.22 -5.15
C GLY A 32 -7.86 7.92 -5.12
N TRP A 33 -7.92 9.03 -5.86
CA TRP A 33 -9.03 9.99 -5.94
C TRP A 33 -10.19 9.53 -6.83
N LEU A 34 -9.97 8.52 -7.68
CA LEU A 34 -10.99 8.06 -8.62
C LEU A 34 -12.08 7.26 -7.88
N SER A 35 -13.34 7.52 -8.26
CA SER A 35 -14.46 6.67 -7.88
C SER A 35 -14.19 5.25 -8.41
N PRO A 36 -14.34 4.20 -7.60
CA PRO A 36 -14.15 2.83 -8.07
C PRO A 36 -15.16 2.41 -9.16
N ILE A 37 -16.29 3.12 -9.27
CA ILE A 37 -17.35 2.84 -10.23
C ILE A 37 -17.98 4.17 -10.69
N ASP A 38 -17.95 4.46 -11.99
CA ASP A 38 -18.61 5.61 -12.62
C ASP A 38 -20.12 5.39 -12.81
N ILE A 39 -20.83 5.05 -11.73
CA ILE A 39 -22.29 4.87 -11.71
C ILE A 39 -22.91 5.91 -10.78
N TYR A 40 -23.95 6.60 -11.25
CA TYR A 40 -24.77 7.51 -10.42
C TYR A 40 -25.43 6.67 -9.32
N PRO A 41 -25.16 6.88 -8.00
CA PRO A 41 -24.86 8.13 -7.29
C PRO A 41 -23.43 8.29 -6.72
N PHE A 42 -22.48 7.41 -7.04
CA PHE A 42 -21.13 7.42 -6.47
C PHE A 42 -20.24 8.57 -6.99
N ASN A 43 -20.58 9.15 -8.15
CA ASN A 43 -19.92 10.32 -8.73
C ASN A 43 -20.26 11.65 -8.02
N SER A 44 -21.35 11.68 -7.23
CA SER A 44 -21.77 12.88 -6.49
C SER A 44 -21.02 13.07 -5.17
N ILE A 45 -20.25 12.06 -4.74
CA ILE A 45 -19.48 12.10 -3.50
C ILE A 45 -18.12 12.76 -3.80
N PRO A 46 -17.68 13.75 -3.00
CA PRO A 46 -16.40 14.41 -3.19
C PRO A 46 -15.25 13.40 -3.27
N ALA A 47 -14.38 13.52 -4.29
CA ALA A 47 -13.18 12.70 -4.48
C ALA A 47 -12.29 12.54 -3.23
N PRO A 48 -12.10 13.55 -2.34
CA PRO A 48 -11.34 13.36 -1.10
C PRO A 48 -11.95 12.32 -0.16
N PHE A 49 -13.28 12.19 -0.13
CA PHE A 49 -13.96 11.24 0.75
C PHE A 49 -13.65 9.79 0.36
N TRP A 50 -13.56 9.50 -0.93
CA TRP A 50 -13.14 8.19 -1.43
C TRP A 50 -11.70 7.85 -1.05
N MET A 51 -10.81 8.84 -1.10
CA MET A 51 -9.43 8.64 -0.68
C MET A 51 -9.35 8.31 0.82
N ILE A 52 -10.05 9.07 1.66
CA ILE A 52 -10.09 8.84 3.12
C ILE A 52 -10.73 7.49 3.44
N ALA A 53 -11.83 7.12 2.78
CA ALA A 53 -12.48 5.82 2.98
C ALA A 53 -11.55 4.65 2.64
N LYS A 54 -10.82 4.71 1.52
CA LYS A 54 -9.83 3.70 1.13
C LYS A 54 -8.66 3.63 2.12
N ILE A 55 -8.18 4.79 2.60
CA ILE A 55 -7.13 4.85 3.63
C ILE A 55 -7.60 4.19 4.92
N LEU A 56 -8.82 4.48 5.39
CA LEU A 56 -9.39 3.88 6.59
C LEU A 56 -9.59 2.36 6.44
N LEU A 57 -10.01 1.90 5.26
CA LEU A 57 -10.12 0.47 4.96
C LEU A 57 -8.75 -0.22 5.06
N LEU A 58 -7.72 0.34 4.42
CA LEU A 58 -6.36 -0.20 4.51
C LEU A 58 -5.82 -0.17 5.93
N PHE A 59 -6.08 0.90 6.68
CA PHE A 59 -5.69 1.00 8.09
C PHE A 59 -6.37 -0.08 8.95
N PHE A 60 -7.67 -0.33 8.72
CA PHE A 60 -8.39 -1.40 9.42
C PHE A 60 -7.83 -2.78 9.08
N LEU A 61 -7.49 -3.03 7.80
CA LEU A 61 -6.82 -4.25 7.38
C LEU A 61 -5.48 -4.45 8.11
N PHE A 62 -4.66 -3.41 8.21
CA PHE A 62 -3.40 -3.45 8.96
C PHE A 62 -3.62 -3.76 10.45
N SER A 63 -4.65 -3.17 11.05
CA SER A 63 -5.01 -3.43 12.46
C SER A 63 -5.41 -4.89 12.68
N ILE A 64 -6.22 -5.46 11.78
CA ILE A 64 -6.61 -6.88 11.83
C ILE A 64 -5.40 -7.79 11.67
N ILE A 65 -4.51 -7.52 10.72
CA ILE A 65 -3.30 -8.33 10.50
C ILE A 65 -2.44 -8.32 11.77
N LYS A 66 -2.27 -7.16 12.40
CA LYS A 66 -1.53 -7.04 13.67
C LYS A 66 -2.18 -7.82 14.81
N ALA A 67 -3.50 -8.01 14.79
CA ALA A 67 -4.23 -8.79 15.80
C ALA A 67 -4.17 -10.30 15.54
N ILE A 68 -4.20 -10.75 14.28
CA ILE A 68 -4.29 -12.17 13.91
C ILE A 68 -2.91 -12.84 13.85
N VAL A 69 -1.90 -12.12 13.34
CA VAL A 69 -0.63 -12.75 12.97
C VAL A 69 0.26 -12.99 14.20
N PRO A 70 0.70 -14.25 14.44
CA PRO A 70 1.71 -14.54 15.46
C PRO A 70 3.03 -13.85 15.12
N ARG A 71 3.72 -13.35 16.14
CA ARG A 71 4.99 -12.62 15.97
C ARG A 71 6.02 -13.48 15.25
N TYR A 72 6.52 -13.02 14.12
CA TYR A 72 7.60 -13.68 13.39
C TYR A 72 8.96 -13.43 14.05
N ARG A 73 9.84 -14.44 14.00
CA ARG A 73 11.24 -14.29 14.43
C ARG A 73 12.06 -13.54 13.37
N TYR A 74 13.09 -12.82 13.80
CA TYR A 74 13.98 -12.04 12.91
C TYR A 74 14.54 -12.88 11.73
N ASP A 75 14.96 -14.12 12.00
CA ASP A 75 15.50 -15.02 10.98
C ASP A 75 14.46 -15.38 9.89
N GLN A 76 13.19 -15.44 10.27
CA GLN A 76 12.09 -15.73 9.35
C GLN A 76 11.76 -14.50 8.50
N LEU A 77 11.79 -13.31 9.11
CA LEU A 77 11.60 -12.04 8.39
C LEU A 77 12.68 -11.84 7.32
N MET A 78 13.95 -12.05 7.69
CA MET A 78 15.08 -11.91 6.76
C MET A 78 14.98 -12.94 5.63
N ARG A 79 14.58 -14.18 5.94
CA ARG A 79 14.34 -15.20 4.92
C ARG A 79 13.20 -14.81 3.98
N LEU A 80 12.10 -14.26 4.48
CA LEU A 80 10.96 -13.84 3.67
C LEU A 80 11.35 -12.71 2.70
N GLY A 81 12.04 -11.68 3.20
CA GLY A 81 12.54 -10.58 2.38
C GLY A 81 13.49 -11.05 1.27
N TRP A 82 14.52 -11.79 1.65
CA TRP A 82 15.60 -12.14 0.73
C TRP A 82 15.31 -13.33 -0.18
N LYS A 83 14.60 -14.36 0.29
CA LYS A 83 14.36 -15.57 -0.50
C LYS A 83 13.06 -15.57 -1.26
N ILE A 84 12.06 -14.80 -0.83
CA ILE A 84 10.72 -14.84 -1.43
C ILE A 84 10.38 -13.52 -2.12
N PHE A 85 10.45 -12.38 -1.41
CA PHE A 85 10.03 -11.10 -2.00
C PHE A 85 10.93 -10.61 -3.13
N LEU A 86 12.25 -10.74 -2.98
CA LEU A 86 13.23 -10.29 -3.98
C LEU A 86 13.12 -11.04 -5.32
N PRO A 87 13.13 -12.39 -5.37
CA PRO A 87 12.96 -13.08 -6.65
C PRO A 87 11.56 -12.87 -7.23
N PHE A 88 10.53 -12.78 -6.39
CA PHE A 88 9.16 -12.57 -6.85
C PHE A 88 8.99 -11.19 -7.52
N SER A 89 9.54 -10.12 -6.94
CA SER A 89 9.45 -8.79 -7.54
C SER A 89 10.19 -8.71 -8.88
N LEU A 90 11.38 -9.34 -8.98
CA LEU A 90 12.12 -9.39 -10.24
C LEU A 90 11.36 -10.15 -11.34
N ILE A 91 10.78 -11.30 -11.01
CA ILE A 91 9.95 -12.07 -11.95
C ILE A 91 8.75 -11.22 -12.42
N TYR A 92 8.09 -10.52 -11.49
CA TYR A 92 6.93 -9.68 -11.83
C TYR A 92 7.30 -8.52 -12.76
N VAL A 93 8.47 -7.90 -12.56
CA VAL A 93 8.97 -6.84 -13.46
C VAL A 93 9.24 -7.40 -14.87
N VAL A 94 9.91 -8.55 -14.97
CA VAL A 94 10.19 -9.18 -16.27
C VAL A 94 8.89 -9.63 -16.96
N MET A 95 7.93 -10.17 -16.21
CA MET A 95 6.63 -10.58 -16.75
C MET A 95 5.80 -9.40 -17.24
N THR A 96 5.71 -8.32 -16.47
CA THR A 96 4.95 -7.12 -16.89
C THR A 96 5.61 -6.45 -18.10
N ALA A 97 6.93 -6.34 -18.14
CA ALA A 97 7.66 -5.84 -19.31
C ALA A 97 7.46 -6.73 -20.54
N GLY A 98 7.59 -8.06 -20.40
CA GLY A 98 7.39 -9.00 -21.50
C GLY A 98 5.95 -8.98 -22.05
N PHE A 99 4.95 -8.89 -21.17
CA PHE A 99 3.55 -8.77 -21.55
C PHE A 99 3.29 -7.49 -22.36
N LEU A 100 3.77 -6.34 -21.88
CA LEU A 100 3.59 -5.05 -22.58
C LEU A 100 4.22 -5.04 -23.97
N LEU A 101 5.40 -5.67 -24.14
CA LEU A 101 6.06 -5.80 -25.44
C LEU A 101 5.31 -6.76 -26.38
N TYR A 102 4.84 -7.90 -25.88
CA TYR A 102 4.14 -8.89 -26.70
C TYR A 102 2.81 -8.37 -27.27
N PHE A 103 2.07 -7.59 -26.48
CA PHE A 103 0.80 -7.00 -26.90
C PHE A 103 0.95 -5.63 -27.57
N ASP A 104 2.17 -5.12 -27.76
CA ASP A 104 2.48 -3.79 -28.31
C ASP A 104 1.66 -2.65 -27.64
N LEU A 105 1.30 -2.87 -26.37
CA LEU A 105 0.52 -1.97 -25.52
C LEU A 105 1.42 -1.01 -24.73
N LEU A 106 2.64 -0.79 -25.21
CA LEU A 106 3.55 0.18 -24.60
C LEU A 106 2.82 1.53 -24.57
N PRO A 107 2.66 2.14 -23.38
CA PRO A 107 2.16 3.50 -23.32
C PRO A 107 3.15 4.37 -24.09
N LYS A 108 2.74 4.84 -25.27
CA LYS A 108 3.49 5.84 -26.03
C LYS A 108 3.52 7.07 -25.13
N GLY A 109 4.67 7.35 -24.54
CA GLY A 109 4.88 8.56 -23.76
C GLY A 109 4.59 9.75 -24.65
N SER A 110 3.38 10.31 -24.55
CA SER A 110 3.11 11.67 -24.96
C SER A 110 3.76 12.56 -23.91
N PHE A 111 5.01 12.93 -24.18
CA PHE A 111 5.52 14.21 -23.70
C PHE A 111 4.83 15.31 -24.48
#